data_AF-A0A6A5ZGN4-F1
#
_entry.id   AF-A0A6A5ZGN4-F1
#
_cell.length_a   1.000
_cell.length_b   1.000
_cell.length_c   1.000
_cell.angle_alpha   90.00
_cell.angle_beta   90.00
_cell.angle_gamma   90.00
#
_symmetry.space_group_name_H-M   'P 1'
#
loop_
_entity.id
_entity.type
_entity.pdbx_description
1 polymer ?
#
loop_
_entity_poly.entity_id
_entity_poly.type
_entity_poly.pdbx_seq_one_letter_code
_entity_poly.pdbx_strand_id
1 'polypeptide(L)'
;MNGQNSSKNYEVDHSPSNEYYHDKLNISLYLFRNQESPPHRFCPFYRISALIRTAATKALKSVGKTLSEGGAWKKLATPTVSRGKTAWPKTSSDLENIGIRFNYDDEITQNGVVYHKYQCQPNAGKIPASLKDWREKNGGTHAVITTVLVKKDATKSEVVQAVEEAMIRVKT
;
A
#
# COMPACT_ATOMS: atom_id res chain seq x y z
N MET A 1 41.71 38.01 -16.14
CA MET A 1 41.40 36.69 -16.72
C MET A 1 40.40 35.99 -15.81
N ASN A 2 39.37 35.42 -16.44
CA ASN A 2 38.12 34.91 -15.88
C ASN A 2 38.23 33.59 -15.12
N GLY A 3 37.31 33.41 -14.15
CA GLY A 3 36.56 32.16 -13.85
C GLY A 3 37.31 31.05 -13.09
N GLN A 4 36.69 30.23 -12.24
CA GLN A 4 35.27 29.88 -12.12
C GLN A 4 34.87 29.53 -10.67
N ASN A 5 33.62 29.88 -10.34
CA ASN A 5 32.80 29.35 -9.26
C ASN A 5 32.70 27.81 -9.32
N SER A 6 32.68 27.15 -8.16
CA SER A 6 32.07 25.83 -8.01
C SER A 6 31.09 25.87 -6.83
N SER A 7 29.86 26.30 -7.14
CA SER A 7 28.71 26.26 -6.26
C SER A 7 28.34 24.81 -5.93
N LYS A 8 28.27 24.49 -4.64
CA LYS A 8 27.67 23.23 -4.17
C LYS A 8 26.15 23.36 -4.33
N ASN A 9 25.61 22.69 -5.34
CA ASN A 9 24.16 22.49 -5.46
C ASN A 9 23.75 21.45 -4.43
N TYR A 10 23.21 21.91 -3.30
CA TYR A 10 22.36 21.08 -2.47
C TYR A 10 21.01 20.98 -3.19
N GLU A 11 20.74 19.82 -3.77
CA GLU A 11 19.41 19.48 -4.26
C GLU A 11 18.44 19.58 -3.10
N VAL A 12 17.59 20.61 -3.13
CA VAL A 12 16.51 20.81 -2.16
C VAL A 12 15.48 19.75 -2.46
N ASP A 13 15.58 18.62 -1.76
CA ASP A 13 14.59 17.54 -1.74
C ASP A 13 13.27 18.13 -1.24
N HIS A 14 12.45 18.60 -2.17
CA HIS A 14 11.07 19.01 -1.92
C HIS A 14 10.26 17.73 -1.66
N SER A 15 10.46 17.14 -0.48
CA SER A 15 9.51 16.19 0.07
C SER A 15 8.16 16.90 0.14
N PRO A 16 7.12 16.44 -0.59
CA PRO A 16 5.80 17.04 -0.48
C PRO A 16 5.35 16.93 0.98
N SER A 17 5.01 18.08 1.57
CA SER A 17 4.59 18.19 2.96
C SER A 17 3.42 17.27 3.24
N ASN A 18 3.38 16.69 4.44
CA ASN A 18 2.36 15.77 4.94
C ASN A 18 0.91 16.26 4.70
N GLU A 19 0.70 17.56 4.52
CA GLU A 19 -0.58 18.21 4.28
C GLU A 19 -1.23 17.75 2.96
N TYR A 20 -0.45 17.52 1.90
CA TYR A 20 -0.96 17.05 0.60
C TYR A 20 -1.53 15.62 0.65
N TYR A 21 -0.99 14.77 1.53
CA TYR A 21 -1.42 13.38 1.70
C TYR A 21 -2.68 13.26 2.56
N HIS A 22 -2.86 14.15 3.53
CA HIS A 22 -4.09 14.22 4.32
C HIS A 22 -5.29 14.66 3.48
N ASP A 23 -5.11 15.60 2.55
CA ASP A 23 -6.22 16.12 1.74
C ASP A 23 -6.73 15.13 0.70
N LYS A 24 -5.90 14.35 0.02
CA LYS A 24 -6.41 13.33 -0.93
C LYS A 24 -7.10 12.17 -0.22
N LEU A 25 -6.61 11.74 0.93
CA LEU A 25 -7.27 10.72 1.75
C LEU A 25 -8.59 11.25 2.34
N ASN A 26 -8.64 12.52 2.74
CA ASN A 26 -9.86 13.17 3.23
C ASN A 26 -10.87 13.43 2.10
N ILE A 27 -10.45 13.89 0.93
CA ILE A 27 -11.31 14.07 -0.26
C ILE A 27 -11.83 12.72 -0.73
N SER A 28 -11.01 11.68 -0.75
CA SER A 28 -11.47 10.32 -1.05
C SER A 28 -12.49 9.87 -0.01
N LEU A 29 -12.23 10.01 1.29
CA LEU A 29 -13.22 9.75 2.35
C LEU A 29 -14.51 10.59 2.19
N TYR A 30 -14.41 11.84 1.75
CA TYR A 30 -15.52 12.77 1.62
C TYR A 30 -16.41 12.44 0.41
N LEU A 31 -15.79 12.12 -0.73
CA LEU A 31 -16.49 11.62 -1.93
C LEU A 31 -17.13 10.24 -1.67
N PHE A 32 -16.52 9.39 -0.84
CA PHE A 32 -17.11 8.11 -0.43
C PHE A 32 -18.23 8.25 0.61
N ARG A 33 -18.24 9.31 1.43
CA ARG A 33 -19.30 9.57 2.43
C ARG A 33 -20.58 10.12 1.80
N ASN A 34 -20.50 10.73 0.62
CA ASN A 34 -21.60 11.41 -0.08
C ASN A 34 -22.19 10.60 -1.26
N GLN A 35 -22.00 9.28 -1.31
CA GLN A 35 -22.90 8.44 -2.10
C GLN A 35 -24.18 8.24 -1.30
N GLU A 36 -25.18 9.07 -1.59
CA GLU A 36 -26.51 9.02 -0.97
C GLU A 36 -27.08 7.59 -1.05
N SER A 37 -27.28 7.00 0.12
CA SER A 37 -27.91 5.69 0.27
C SER A 37 -29.43 5.85 0.14
N PRO A 38 -30.15 5.06 -0.67
CA PRO A 38 -31.61 5.07 -0.63
C PRO A 38 -32.08 4.49 0.72
N PRO A 39 -33.20 4.99 1.25
CA PRO A 39 -33.63 4.66 2.60
C PRO A 39 -34.26 3.26 2.66
N HIS A 40 -33.84 2.51 3.68
CA HIS A 40 -34.49 1.34 4.29
C HIS A 40 -34.58 0.02 3.48
N ARG A 41 -33.71 -0.93 3.86
CA ARG A 41 -34.10 -2.14 4.62
C ARG A 41 -32.86 -2.85 5.16
N PHE A 42 -32.96 -3.33 6.41
CA PHE A 42 -31.93 -4.08 7.13
C PHE A 42 -31.50 -5.31 6.33
N CYS A 43 -30.38 -5.20 5.60
CA CYS A 43 -29.76 -6.31 4.88
C CYS A 43 -28.38 -6.61 5.52
N PRO A 44 -28.15 -7.84 6.05
CA PRO A 44 -26.88 -8.19 6.70
C PRO A 44 -25.66 -8.14 5.75
N PHE A 45 -25.89 -8.13 4.44
CA PHE A 45 -24.84 -8.00 3.42
C PHE A 45 -24.17 -6.63 3.38
N TYR A 46 -24.86 -5.54 3.76
CA TYR A 46 -24.28 -4.19 3.70
C TYR A 46 -23.24 -3.94 4.80
N ARG A 47 -23.38 -4.58 5.96
CA ARG A 47 -22.44 -4.44 7.09
C ARG A 47 -21.06 -5.04 6.77
N ILE A 48 -21.02 -6.10 5.97
CA ILE A 48 -19.79 -6.82 5.61
C ILE A 48 -18.93 -5.98 4.67
N SER A 49 -19.55 -5.35 3.67
CA SER A 49 -18.84 -4.50 2.71
C SER A 49 -18.27 -3.22 3.35
N ALA A 50 -18.93 -2.67 4.37
CA ALA A 50 -18.40 -1.55 5.14
C ALA A 50 -17.22 -1.95 6.04
N LEU A 51 -17.25 -3.15 6.63
CA LEU A 51 -16.19 -3.67 7.51
C LEU A 51 -14.91 -4.05 6.76
N ILE A 52 -15.03 -4.66 5.57
CA ILE A 52 -13.87 -4.95 4.70
C ILE A 52 -13.24 -3.63 4.21
N ARG A 53 -14.07 -2.64 3.82
CA ARG A 53 -13.59 -1.30 3.46
C ARG A 53 -12.87 -0.61 4.62
N THR A 54 -13.38 -0.74 5.85
CA THR A 54 -12.73 -0.18 7.06
C THR A 54 -11.39 -0.88 7.37
N ALA A 55 -11.31 -2.20 7.17
CA ALA A 55 -10.09 -3.00 7.36
C ALA A 55 -8.99 -2.61 6.38
N ALA A 56 -9.34 -2.60 5.09
CA ALA A 56 -8.47 -2.19 4.01
C ALA A 56 -8.01 -0.74 4.22
N THR A 57 -8.89 0.15 4.66
CA THR A 57 -8.54 1.53 5.01
C THR A 57 -7.55 1.61 6.18
N LYS A 58 -7.70 0.79 7.23
CA LYS A 58 -6.78 0.78 8.36
C LYS A 58 -5.41 0.21 7.97
N ALA A 59 -5.38 -0.89 7.22
CA ALA A 59 -4.16 -1.46 6.68
C ALA A 59 -3.48 -0.45 5.73
N LEU A 60 -4.23 0.19 4.84
CA LEU A 60 -3.74 1.22 3.93
C LEU A 60 -3.13 2.40 4.66
N LYS A 61 -3.82 2.95 5.68
CA LYS A 61 -3.28 4.03 6.52
C LYS A 61 -1.99 3.61 7.22
N SER A 62 -1.94 2.39 7.76
CA SER A 62 -0.74 1.88 8.42
C SER A 62 0.41 1.65 7.44
N VAL A 63 0.13 1.15 6.24
CA VAL A 63 1.12 0.93 5.18
C VAL A 63 1.63 2.26 4.65
N GLY A 64 0.73 3.19 4.28
CA GLY A 64 1.08 4.54 3.84
C GLY A 64 1.96 5.24 4.87
N LYS A 65 1.57 5.24 6.15
CA LYS A 65 2.37 5.81 7.24
C LYS A 65 3.75 5.16 7.38
N THR A 66 3.83 3.83 7.38
CA THR A 66 5.12 3.13 7.57
C THR A 66 6.06 3.25 6.37
N LEU A 67 5.51 3.37 5.15
CA LEU A 67 6.27 3.65 3.93
C LEU A 67 6.68 5.13 3.86
N SER A 68 5.83 6.06 4.31
CA SER A 68 6.06 7.50 4.25
C SER A 68 6.92 8.03 5.41
N GLU A 69 6.87 7.45 6.59
CA GLU A 69 7.69 7.90 7.73
C GLU A 69 8.96 7.04 7.89
N GLY A 70 8.96 5.82 7.33
CA GLY A 70 10.04 4.86 7.49
C GLY A 70 10.89 4.62 6.24
N GLY A 71 11.94 3.81 6.40
CA GLY A 71 12.77 3.30 5.29
C GLY A 71 12.21 2.05 4.60
N ALA A 72 10.95 1.69 4.88
CA ALA A 72 10.34 0.45 4.39
C ALA A 72 10.14 0.44 2.87
N TRP A 73 9.91 1.61 2.25
CA TRP A 73 9.75 1.75 0.80
C TRP A 73 10.96 1.23 0.02
N LYS A 74 12.18 1.34 0.57
CA LYS A 74 13.40 0.83 -0.07
C LYS A 74 13.35 -0.68 -0.31
N LYS A 75 12.67 -1.43 0.57
CA LYS A 75 12.51 -2.88 0.44
C LYS A 75 11.59 -3.28 -0.71
N LEU A 76 10.74 -2.35 -1.17
CA LEU A 76 9.83 -2.53 -2.30
C LEU A 76 10.40 -1.93 -3.60
N ALA A 77 11.23 -0.88 -3.50
CA ALA A 77 11.92 -0.30 -4.66
C ALA A 77 13.09 -1.17 -5.14
N THR A 78 13.80 -1.81 -4.20
CA THR A 78 14.97 -2.66 -4.48
C THR A 78 14.88 -3.94 -3.63
N PRO A 79 14.02 -4.91 -3.99
CA PRO A 79 13.84 -6.13 -3.22
C PRO A 79 15.13 -6.96 -3.19
N THR A 80 15.53 -7.38 -1.99
CA THR A 80 16.67 -8.30 -1.78
C THR A 80 16.24 -9.75 -1.58
N VAL A 81 14.93 -10.01 -1.65
CA VAL A 81 14.35 -11.34 -1.39
C VAL A 81 14.13 -12.09 -2.70
N SER A 82 14.24 -13.41 -2.65
CA SER A 82 13.87 -14.27 -3.77
C SER A 82 12.35 -14.35 -3.96
N ARG A 83 11.94 -14.81 -5.14
CA ARG A 83 10.53 -15.07 -5.48
C ARG A 83 9.83 -15.93 -4.43
N GLY A 84 8.57 -15.59 -4.15
CA GLY A 84 7.70 -16.26 -3.18
C GLY A 84 8.00 -15.90 -1.72
N LYS A 85 9.00 -15.05 -1.44
CA LYS A 85 9.34 -14.61 -0.09
C LYS A 85 8.75 -13.24 0.20
N THR A 86 8.45 -13.00 1.48
CA THR A 86 7.97 -11.71 1.95
C THR A 86 9.08 -10.66 1.89
N ALA A 87 8.89 -9.64 1.06
CA ALA A 87 9.77 -8.48 0.99
C ALA A 87 9.57 -7.57 2.21
N TRP A 88 8.31 -7.30 2.54
CA TRP A 88 7.90 -6.48 3.68
C TRP A 88 6.43 -6.76 4.05
N PRO A 89 6.00 -6.59 5.32
CA PRO A 89 6.81 -6.39 6.53
C PRO A 89 7.61 -7.65 6.91
N LYS A 90 8.67 -7.48 7.72
CA LYS A 90 9.49 -8.60 8.20
C LYS A 90 9.46 -8.81 9.71
N THR A 91 9.10 -7.79 10.49
CA THR A 91 9.03 -7.93 11.95
C THR A 91 7.66 -8.49 12.33
N SER A 92 7.60 -9.31 13.39
CA SER A 92 6.34 -9.86 13.88
C SER A 92 5.35 -8.76 14.28
N SER A 93 5.84 -7.70 14.94
CA SER A 93 5.01 -6.56 15.34
C SER A 93 4.35 -5.87 14.13
N ASP A 94 5.11 -5.59 13.07
CA ASP A 94 4.55 -4.97 11.87
C ASP A 94 3.55 -5.90 11.17
N LEU A 95 3.87 -7.20 11.08
CA LEU A 95 2.99 -8.21 10.49
C LEU A 95 1.65 -8.32 11.23
N GLU A 96 1.66 -8.19 12.56
CA GLU A 96 0.43 -8.24 13.37
C GLU A 96 -0.38 -6.94 13.29
N ASN A 97 0.30 -5.79 13.33
CA ASN A 97 -0.34 -4.48 13.32
C ASN A 97 -0.94 -4.14 11.96
N ILE A 98 -0.19 -4.42 10.89
CA ILE A 98 -0.62 -4.14 9.51
C ILE A 98 -1.56 -5.24 9.01
N GLY A 99 -1.27 -6.49 9.37
CA GLY A 99 -2.09 -7.65 9.01
C GLY A 99 -1.90 -8.17 7.59
N ILE A 100 -1.18 -7.46 6.72
CA ILE A 100 -0.86 -7.87 5.35
C ILE A 100 0.64 -7.95 5.13
N ARG A 101 1.03 -8.71 4.11
CA ARG A 101 2.41 -8.91 3.66
C ARG A 101 2.53 -8.81 2.14
N PHE A 102 3.65 -8.28 1.68
CA PHE A 102 4.00 -8.14 0.28
C PHE A 102 5.03 -9.22 -0.06
N ASN A 103 4.56 -10.26 -0.73
CA ASN A 103 5.43 -11.31 -1.24
C ASN A 103 5.94 -10.92 -2.62
N TYR A 104 7.25 -11.01 -2.81
CA TYR A 104 7.87 -10.76 -4.10
C TYR A 104 7.51 -11.89 -5.07
N ASP A 105 7.04 -11.54 -6.26
CA ASP A 105 6.69 -12.51 -7.31
C ASP A 105 7.75 -12.49 -8.40
N ASP A 106 7.90 -11.37 -9.12
CA ASP A 106 8.80 -11.31 -10.27
C ASP A 106 9.19 -9.87 -10.66
N GLU A 107 10.14 -9.73 -11.58
CA GLU A 107 10.30 -8.50 -12.37
C GLU A 107 9.46 -8.60 -13.65
N ILE A 108 8.72 -7.54 -13.98
CA ILE A 108 7.98 -7.44 -15.24
C ILE A 108 8.37 -6.17 -15.99
N THR A 109 8.38 -6.23 -17.32
CA THR A 109 8.60 -5.05 -18.16
C THR A 109 7.30 -4.64 -18.82
N GLN A 110 6.89 -3.38 -18.63
CA GLN A 110 5.72 -2.79 -19.27
C GLN A 110 6.15 -1.49 -19.96
N ASN A 111 5.91 -1.39 -21.27
CA ASN A 111 6.24 -0.19 -22.06
C ASN A 111 7.71 0.27 -21.91
N GLY A 112 8.65 -0.68 -21.81
CA GLY A 112 10.08 -0.40 -21.62
C GLY A 112 10.49 -0.02 -20.19
N VAL A 113 9.55 0.02 -19.24
CA VAL A 113 9.82 0.28 -17.82
C VAL A 113 9.77 -1.03 -17.04
N VAL A 114 10.77 -1.26 -16.19
CA VAL A 114 10.87 -2.46 -15.34
C VAL A 114 10.16 -2.19 -14.00
N TYR A 115 9.34 -3.14 -13.57
CA TYR A 115 8.61 -3.12 -12.32
C TYR A 115 8.88 -4.38 -11.50
N HIS A 116 9.00 -4.22 -10.19
CA HIS A 116 8.88 -5.30 -9.22
C HIS A 116 7.41 -5.58 -8.94
N LYS A 117 7.02 -6.83 -9.14
CA LYS A 117 5.66 -7.32 -8.89
C LYS A 117 5.58 -7.95 -7.51
N TYR A 118 4.60 -7.49 -6.72
CA TYR A 118 4.31 -8.02 -5.40
C TYR A 118 2.89 -8.54 -5.30
N GLN A 119 2.72 -9.65 -4.61
CA GLN A 119 1.43 -10.15 -4.17
C GLN A 119 1.16 -9.66 -2.75
N CYS A 120 0.12 -8.85 -2.56
CA CYS A 120 -0.36 -8.51 -1.25
C CYS A 120 -1.25 -9.64 -0.72
N GLN A 121 -0.81 -10.28 0.36
CA GLN A 121 -1.49 -11.41 0.99
C GLN A 121 -1.77 -11.10 2.46
N PRO A 122 -2.81 -11.68 3.07
CA PRO A 122 -3.01 -11.57 4.51
C PRO A 122 -1.90 -12.32 5.26
N ASN A 123 -1.51 -11.80 6.42
CA ASN A 123 -0.57 -12.48 7.32
C ASN A 123 -1.24 -13.74 7.92
N ALA A 124 -0.41 -14.74 8.24
CA ALA A 124 -0.87 -16.01 8.82
C ALA A 124 -1.15 -15.91 10.32
N GLY A 125 -0.40 -15.08 11.03
CA GLY A 125 -0.49 -14.90 12.47
C GLY A 125 -1.70 -14.07 12.91
N LYS A 126 -1.54 -13.40 14.06
CA LYS A 126 -2.53 -12.44 14.56
C LYS A 126 -2.69 -11.31 13.55
N ILE A 127 -3.94 -10.98 13.22
CA ILE A 127 -4.32 -9.92 12.28
C ILE A 127 -5.63 -9.26 12.74
N PRO A 128 -5.96 -8.06 12.26
CA PRO A 128 -7.26 -7.44 12.54
C PRO A 128 -8.43 -8.35 12.12
N ALA A 129 -9.50 -8.39 12.94
CA ALA A 129 -10.63 -9.31 12.79
C ALA A 129 -11.27 -9.27 11.39
N SER A 130 -11.46 -8.08 10.83
CA SER A 130 -12.05 -7.90 9.51
C SER A 130 -11.18 -8.46 8.37
N LEU A 131 -9.85 -8.44 8.52
CA LEU A 131 -8.94 -9.08 7.56
C LEU A 131 -8.89 -10.60 7.75
N LYS A 132 -9.07 -11.08 9.00
CA LYS A 132 -9.25 -12.50 9.29
C LYS A 132 -10.48 -13.07 8.61
N ASP A 133 -11.62 -12.40 8.73
CA ASP A 133 -12.87 -12.80 8.08
C ASP A 133 -12.72 -12.83 6.55
N TRP A 134 -12.05 -11.83 5.98
CA TRP A 134 -11.76 -11.80 4.55
C TRP A 134 -10.88 -13.00 4.16
N ARG A 135 -9.79 -13.23 4.89
CA ARG A 135 -8.85 -14.34 4.65
C ARG A 135 -9.57 -15.69 4.65
N GLU A 136 -10.43 -15.94 5.63
CA GLU A 136 -11.16 -17.21 5.76
C GLU A 136 -12.14 -17.45 4.60
N LYS A 137 -12.70 -16.37 4.03
CA LYS A 137 -13.63 -16.46 2.88
C LYS A 137 -12.96 -16.54 1.52
N ASN A 138 -11.70 -16.13 1.41
CA ASN A 138 -11.03 -15.91 0.11
C ASN A 138 -9.87 -16.88 -0.16
N GLY A 139 -9.81 -18.02 0.52
CA GLY A 139 -8.79 -19.06 0.27
C GLY A 139 -7.56 -18.98 1.17
N GLY A 140 -7.64 -18.29 2.31
CA GLY A 140 -6.64 -18.36 3.36
C GLY A 140 -5.43 -17.46 3.17
N THR A 141 -4.29 -17.86 3.74
CA THR A 141 -3.06 -17.05 3.88
C THR A 141 -2.28 -16.84 2.58
N HIS A 142 -2.64 -17.59 1.54
CA HIS A 142 -2.05 -17.49 0.19
C HIS A 142 -2.97 -16.73 -0.78
N ALA A 143 -4.16 -16.33 -0.33
CA ALA A 143 -5.08 -15.51 -1.10
C ALA A 143 -4.42 -14.15 -1.44
N VAL A 144 -4.47 -13.78 -2.71
CA VAL A 144 -3.94 -12.50 -3.18
C VAL A 144 -5.05 -11.46 -3.10
N ILE A 145 -4.88 -10.47 -2.21
CA ILE A 145 -5.79 -9.32 -2.08
C ILE A 145 -5.67 -8.42 -3.31
N THR A 146 -4.43 -8.10 -3.67
CA THR A 146 -4.10 -7.30 -4.85
C THR A 146 -2.66 -7.56 -5.29
N THR A 147 -2.37 -7.18 -6.53
CA THR A 147 -1.01 -7.14 -7.05
C THR A 147 -0.54 -5.69 -7.07
N VAL A 148 0.67 -5.45 -6.57
CA VAL A 148 1.31 -4.13 -6.60
C VAL A 148 2.49 -4.17 -7.56
N LEU A 149 2.57 -3.15 -8.43
CA LEU A 149 3.69 -2.96 -9.34
C LEU A 149 4.46 -1.74 -8.90
N VAL A 150 5.69 -1.94 -8.44
CA VAL A 150 6.58 -0.86 -8.03
C VAL A 150 7.68 -0.74 -9.06
N LYS A 151 7.87 0.45 -9.62
CA LYS A 151 8.95 0.69 -10.59
C LYS A 151 10.30 0.36 -9.96
N LYS A 152 11.20 -0.24 -10.74
CA LYS A 152 12.57 -0.52 -10.30
C LYS A 152 13.27 0.78 -9.93
N ASP A 153 13.96 0.77 -8.78
CA ASP A 153 14.64 1.95 -8.22
C ASP A 153 13.71 3.15 -8.02
N ALA A 154 12.42 2.89 -7.77
CA ALA A 154 11.42 3.92 -7.50
C ALA A 154 11.79 4.78 -6.30
N THR A 155 11.43 6.05 -6.40
CA THR A 155 11.45 6.99 -5.27
C THR A 155 10.39 6.60 -4.23
N LYS A 156 10.56 7.07 -3.01
CA LYS A 156 9.59 6.91 -1.93
C LYS A 156 8.16 7.28 -2.33
N SER A 157 7.99 8.41 -3.02
CA SER A 157 6.68 8.90 -3.47
C SER A 157 6.03 7.92 -4.45
N GLU A 158 6.79 7.45 -5.45
CA GLU A 158 6.31 6.47 -6.43
C GLU A 158 5.92 5.14 -5.77
N VAL A 159 6.68 4.67 -4.77
CA VAL A 159 6.34 3.44 -4.02
C VAL A 159 5.04 3.61 -3.26
N VAL A 160 4.88 4.70 -2.51
CA VAL A 160 3.66 4.98 -1.73
C VAL A 160 2.46 5.06 -2.66
N GLN A 161 2.57 5.83 -3.75
CA GLN A 161 1.50 5.98 -4.72
C GLN A 161 1.11 4.63 -5.36
N ALA A 162 2.08 3.82 -5.78
CA ALA A 162 1.81 2.52 -6.39
C ALA A 162 1.06 1.57 -5.44
N VAL A 163 1.44 1.57 -4.15
CA VAL A 163 0.76 0.75 -3.13
C VAL A 163 -0.65 1.27 -2.87
N GLU A 164 -0.84 2.59 -2.76
CA GLU A 164 -2.15 3.19 -2.53
C GLU A 164 -3.12 2.92 -3.69
N GLU A 165 -2.68 3.13 -4.92
CA GLU A 165 -3.47 2.87 -6.12
C GLU A 165 -3.87 1.39 -6.23
N ALA A 166 -2.95 0.47 -5.94
CA ALA A 166 -3.23 -0.96 -5.97
C ALA A 166 -4.26 -1.40 -4.92
N MET A 167 -4.25 -0.75 -3.74
CA MET A 167 -5.18 -1.03 -2.65
C MET A 167 -6.57 -0.44 -2.88
N ILE A 168 -6.66 0.74 -3.51
CA ILE A 168 -7.95 1.34 -3.92
C ILE A 168 -8.65 0.46 -4.97
N ARG A 169 -7.88 -0.20 -5.84
CA ARG A 169 -8.40 -1.07 -6.92
C ARG A 169 -8.90 -2.43 -6.44
N VAL A 170 -8.78 -2.77 -5.16
CA VAL A 170 -9.29 -4.02 -4.60
C VAL A 170 -10.80 -4.08 -4.81
N LYS A 171 -11.23 -4.94 -5.74
CA LYS A 171 -12.66 -5.23 -5.97
C LYS A 171 -13.14 -6.08 -4.79
N THR A 172 -14.00 -5.49 -3.94
CA THR A 172 -14.71 -6.17 -2.86
C THR A 172 -15.90 -6.95 -3.37
#